data_AF-G3HR47-F1
#
_entry.id   AF-G3HR47-F1
#
_cell.length_a   1.000
_cell.length_b   1.000
_cell.length_c   1.000
_cell.angle_alpha   90.00
_cell.angle_beta   90.00
_cell.angle_gamma   90.00
#
_symmetry.space_group_name_H-M   'P 1'
#
loop_
_entity.id
_entity.type
_entity.pdbx_description
1 polymer ?
#
loop_
_entity_poly.entity_id
_entity_poly.type
_entity_poly.pdbx_seq_one_letter_code
_entity_poly.pdbx_strand_id
1 'polypeptide(L)'
;MLKIAEMEYSGANSIFLRLLLDKKYALPYRVLDALVFHFLGFRTEKRQLPVLWHQCLLTLAQRYKADLATDQKEALLELLRLQPHPQLSPEIRRELQSAVPRDVEDVPVTME
;
A
#
# COMPACT_ATOMS: atom_id res chain seq x y z
N MET A 1 -1.75 5.84 14.37
CA MET A 1 -1.70 5.11 13.08
C MET A 1 -1.58 3.60 13.32
N LEU A 2 -0.54 3.13 14.01
CA LEU A 2 -0.33 1.70 14.28
C LEU A 2 -1.54 1.01 14.94
N LYS A 3 -2.12 1.60 16.00
CA LYS A 3 -3.36 1.10 16.61
C LYS A 3 -4.55 0.99 15.65
N ILE A 4 -4.68 1.89 14.67
CA ILE A 4 -5.82 1.89 13.72
C ILE A 4 -5.62 0.77 12.68
N ALA A 5 -4.37 0.49 12.30
CA ALA A 5 -4.02 -0.63 11.42
C ALA A 5 -4.22 -2.00 12.11
N GLU A 6 -4.10 -2.05 13.44
CA GLU A 6 -4.33 -3.28 14.23
C GLU A 6 -5.81 -3.50 14.61
N MET A 7 -6.67 -2.50 14.44
CA MET A 7 -8.10 -2.59 14.77
C MET A 7 -8.91 -3.34 13.70
N GLU A 8 -10.05 -3.90 14.12
CA GLU A 8 -11.04 -4.46 13.21
C GLU A 8 -11.46 -3.44 12.14
N TYR A 9 -11.59 -3.91 10.91
CA TYR A 9 -11.87 -3.07 9.78
C TYR A 9 -13.24 -2.40 9.89
N SER A 10 -13.24 -1.06 9.83
CA SER A 10 -14.44 -0.27 9.59
C SER A 10 -14.20 0.71 8.44
N GLY A 11 -15.24 1.07 7.70
CA GLY A 11 -15.11 2.08 6.63
C GLY A 11 -14.60 3.44 7.15
N ALA A 12 -14.88 3.78 8.41
CA ALA A 12 -14.36 4.98 9.06
C ALA A 12 -12.84 4.91 9.28
N ASN A 13 -12.30 3.73 9.61
CA ASN A 13 -10.87 3.53 9.79
C ASN A 13 -10.10 3.85 8.50
N SER A 14 -10.62 3.42 7.33
CA SER A 14 -10.03 3.74 6.02
C SER A 14 -9.94 5.23 5.75
N ILE A 15 -10.93 6.00 6.19
CA ILE A 15 -10.92 7.47 6.02
C ILE A 15 -9.82 8.09 6.87
N PHE A 16 -9.72 7.72 8.14
CA PHE A 16 -8.67 8.22 9.03
C PHE A 16 -7.27 7.83 8.56
N LEU A 17 -7.09 6.57 8.15
CA LEU A 17 -5.85 6.06 7.57
C LEU A 17 -5.45 6.88 6.34
N ARG A 18 -6.36 7.07 5.39
CA ARG A 18 -6.11 7.88 4.19
C ARG A 18 -5.70 9.31 4.55
N LEU A 19 -6.43 9.98 5.43
CA LEU A 19 -6.13 11.37 5.84
C LEU A 19 -4.75 11.49 6.47
N LEU A 20 -4.33 10.50 7.28
CA LEU A 20 -3.01 10.49 7.89
C LEU A 20 -1.90 10.23 6.86
N LEU A 21 -2.14 9.34 5.88
CA LEU A 21 -1.22 9.09 4.77
C LEU A 21 -1.05 10.32 3.87
N ASP A 22 -2.14 11.07 3.65
CA ASP A 22 -2.14 12.27 2.81
C ASP A 22 -1.25 13.39 3.35
N LYS A 23 -0.94 13.39 4.66
CA LYS A 23 -0.06 14.38 5.29
C LYS A 23 1.43 14.24 4.91
N LYS A 24 1.83 13.17 4.21
CA LYS A 24 3.22 12.94 3.74
C LYS A 24 4.27 13.03 4.85
N TYR A 25 3.95 12.55 6.05
CA TYR A 25 4.94 12.47 7.11
C TYR A 25 5.96 11.36 6.81
N ALA A 26 7.20 11.52 7.25
CA ALA A 26 8.15 10.42 7.27
C ALA A 26 7.63 9.36 8.27
N LEU A 27 7.20 8.21 7.76
CA LEU A 27 6.68 7.13 8.59
C LEU A 27 7.82 6.18 9.00
N PRO A 28 7.90 5.77 10.27
CA PRO A 28 8.80 4.69 10.68
C PRO A 28 8.45 3.40 9.92
N TYR A 29 9.46 2.64 9.48
CA TYR A 29 9.23 1.41 8.69
C TYR A 29 8.30 0.41 9.37
N ARG A 30 8.37 0.27 10.70
CA ARG A 30 7.44 -0.57 11.47
C ARG A 30 5.97 -0.22 11.24
N VAL A 31 5.66 1.07 11.05
CA VAL A 31 4.29 1.53 10.77
C VAL A 31 3.89 1.17 9.35
N LEU A 32 4.80 1.30 8.37
CA LEU A 32 4.55 0.87 7.00
C LEU A 32 4.33 -0.64 6.91
N ASP A 33 5.15 -1.43 7.60
CA ASP A 33 5.00 -2.89 7.63
C ASP A 33 3.63 -3.30 8.22
N ALA A 34 3.20 -2.64 9.32
CA ALA A 34 1.88 -2.85 9.90
C ALA A 34 0.74 -2.45 8.95
N LEU A 35 0.90 -1.38 8.17
CA LEU A 35 -0.08 -0.97 7.16
C LEU A 35 -0.17 -1.99 6.03
N VAL A 36 0.97 -2.47 5.52
CA VAL A 36 0.99 -3.52 4.49
C VAL A 36 0.31 -4.78 5.02
N PHE A 37 0.64 -5.19 6.24
CA PHE A 37 0.00 -6.36 6.86
C PHE A 37 -1.51 -6.18 7.02
N HIS A 38 -1.98 -5.00 7.42
CA HIS A 38 -3.40 -4.67 7.47
C HIS A 38 -4.08 -4.89 6.11
N PHE A 39 -3.49 -4.37 5.02
CA PHE A 39 -4.05 -4.57 3.67
C PHE A 39 -4.02 -6.03 3.21
N LEU A 40 -2.95 -6.77 3.51
CA LEU A 40 -2.85 -8.19 3.17
C LEU A 40 -3.85 -9.07 3.93
N GLY A 41 -4.33 -8.64 5.09
CA GLY A 41 -5.41 -9.31 5.82
C GLY A 41 -6.71 -9.45 5.02
N PHE A 42 -6.95 -8.59 4.03
CA PHE A 42 -8.12 -8.65 3.16
C PHE A 42 -7.97 -9.61 1.97
N ARG A 43 -6.83 -10.32 1.85
CA ARG A 43 -6.59 -11.28 0.77
C ARG A 43 -7.63 -12.40 0.72
N THR A 44 -8.12 -12.82 1.89
CA THR A 44 -9.11 -13.91 2.04
C THR A 44 -10.54 -13.41 2.20
N GLU A 45 -10.74 -12.08 2.20
CA GLU A 45 -12.06 -11.48 2.33
C GLU A 45 -12.89 -11.77 1.07
N LYS A 46 -14.11 -12.28 1.26
CA LYS A 46 -15.02 -12.62 0.15
C LYS A 46 -15.98 -11.48 -0.16
N ARG A 47 -16.11 -10.53 0.75
CA ARG A 47 -16.96 -9.36 0.59
C ARG A 47 -16.33 -8.39 -0.41
N GLN A 48 -17.19 -7.68 -1.15
CA GLN A 48 -16.74 -6.59 -2.00
C GLN A 48 -16.24 -5.44 -1.11
N LEU A 49 -14.96 -5.09 -1.26
CA LEU A 49 -14.36 -4.01 -0.50
C LEU A 49 -14.91 -2.65 -0.97
N PRO A 50 -15.13 -1.70 -0.05
CA PRO A 50 -15.66 -0.39 -0.41
C PRO A 50 -14.60 0.43 -1.18
N VAL A 51 -15.06 1.35 -2.03
CA VAL A 51 -14.18 2.24 -2.81
C VAL A 51 -13.16 2.99 -1.96
N LEU A 52 -13.54 3.37 -0.74
CA LEU A 52 -12.68 4.06 0.23
C LEU A 52 -11.44 3.25 0.62
N TRP A 53 -11.55 1.92 0.65
CA TRP A 53 -10.42 1.02 0.92
C TRP A 53 -9.40 1.11 -0.21
N HIS A 54 -9.86 1.01 -1.46
CA HIS A 54 -9.00 1.12 -2.65
C HIS A 54 -8.36 2.51 -2.76
N GLN A 55 -9.09 3.58 -2.40
CA GLN A 55 -8.54 4.94 -2.34
C GLN A 55 -7.45 5.08 -1.27
N CYS A 56 -7.62 4.42 -0.11
CA CYS A 56 -6.59 4.40 0.92
C CYS A 56 -5.33 3.66 0.44
N LEU A 57 -5.50 2.51 -0.22
CA LEU A 57 -4.38 1.75 -0.80
C LEU A 57 -3.66 2.54 -1.90
N LEU A 58 -4.40 3.26 -2.76
CA LEU A 58 -3.81 4.15 -3.75
C LEU A 58 -3.00 5.27 -3.11
N THR A 59 -3.50 5.86 -2.02
CA THR A 59 -2.77 6.91 -1.29
C THR A 59 -1.46 6.37 -0.71
N LEU A 60 -1.48 5.14 -0.17
CA LEU A 60 -0.26 4.46 0.29
C LEU A 60 0.75 4.29 -0.86
N ALA A 61 0.30 3.75 -2.01
CA ALA A 61 1.16 3.54 -3.17
C ALA A 61 1.70 4.87 -3.74
N GLN A 62 0.89 5.92 -3.85
CA GLN A 62 1.35 7.20 -4.37
C GLN A 62 2.38 7.89 -3.49
N ARG A 63 2.29 7.73 -2.16
CA ARG A 63 3.11 8.49 -1.20
C ARG A 63 4.31 7.72 -0.66
N TYR A 64 4.20 6.40 -0.52
CA TYR A 64 5.19 5.56 0.16
C TYR A 64 5.74 4.43 -0.73
N LYS A 65 5.54 4.47 -2.06
CA LYS A 65 6.06 3.45 -3.00
C LYS A 65 7.59 3.25 -2.97
N ALA A 66 8.36 4.26 -2.59
CA ALA A 66 9.81 4.16 -2.46
C ALA A 66 10.23 3.47 -1.15
N ASP A 67 9.39 3.54 -0.11
CA ASP A 67 9.67 2.99 1.21
C ASP A 67 9.20 1.53 1.38
N LEU A 68 8.63 0.94 0.32
CA LEU A 68 8.15 -0.45 0.29
C LEU A 68 9.25 -1.38 -0.21
N ALA A 69 9.39 -2.52 0.47
CA ALA A 69 10.26 -3.60 0.03
C ALA A 69 9.70 -4.33 -1.20
N THR A 70 10.56 -5.01 -1.98
CA THR A 70 10.16 -5.80 -3.15
C THR A 70 9.06 -6.81 -2.82
N ASP A 71 9.27 -7.64 -1.78
CA ASP A 71 8.28 -8.64 -1.34
C ASP A 71 6.92 -8.03 -0.97
N GLN A 72 6.93 -6.85 -0.34
CA GLN A 72 5.72 -6.13 0.03
C GLN A 72 4.97 -5.63 -1.20
N LYS A 73 5.70 -5.11 -2.20
CA LYS A 73 5.12 -4.68 -3.48
C LYS A 73 4.49 -5.85 -4.22
N GLU A 74 5.18 -6.99 -4.29
CA GLU A 74 4.65 -8.20 -4.92
C GLU A 74 3.38 -8.71 -4.23
N ALA A 75 3.38 -8.74 -2.89
CA ALA A 75 2.21 -9.13 -2.12
C ALA A 75 1.01 -8.18 -2.34
N LEU A 76 1.25 -6.87 -2.45
CA LEU A 76 0.20 -5.89 -2.78
C LEU A 76 -0.30 -6.04 -4.22
N LEU A 77 0.57 -6.34 -5.17
CA LEU A 77 0.16 -6.60 -6.56
C LEU A 77 -0.72 -7.85 -6.66
N GLU A 78 -0.40 -8.89 -5.90
CA GLU A 78 -1.21 -10.09 -5.78
C GLU A 78 -2.57 -9.81 -5.11
N LEU A 79 -2.60 -8.99 -4.06
CA LEU A 79 -3.83 -8.53 -3.43
C LEU A 79 -4.76 -7.82 -4.44
N LEU A 80 -4.21 -6.98 -5.33
CA LEU A 80 -5.01 -6.31 -6.38
C LEU A 80 -5.58 -7.27 -7.42
N ARG A 81 -5.00 -8.46 -7.60
CA ARG A 81 -5.57 -9.50 -8.48
C ARG A 81 -6.79 -10.16 -7.85
N LEU A 82 -6.75 -10.36 -6.55
CA LEU A 82 -7.82 -11.02 -5.79
C LEU A 82 -8.97 -10.07 -5.48
N GLN A 83 -8.68 -8.79 -5.24
CA GLN A 83 -9.65 -7.72 -4.97
C GLN A 83 -9.54 -6.61 -6.03
N PRO A 84 -10.02 -6.84 -7.27
CA PRO A 84 -9.91 -5.86 -8.34
C PRO A 84 -10.97 -4.75 -8.23
N HIS A 85 -10.55 -3.50 -8.48
CA HIS A 85 -11.42 -2.36 -8.70
C HIS A 85 -11.21 -1.80 -10.11
N PRO A 86 -12.27 -1.61 -10.93
CA PRO A 86 -12.15 -1.28 -12.36
C PRO A 86 -11.27 -0.06 -12.67
N GLN A 87 -11.36 0.99 -11.85
CA GLN A 87 -10.65 2.26 -12.09
C GLN A 87 -9.38 2.42 -11.24
N LEU A 88 -9.35 1.84 -10.04
CA LEU A 88 -8.31 2.15 -9.05
C LEU A 88 -7.17 1.12 -9.09
N SER A 89 -7.47 -0.17 -9.31
CA SER A 89 -6.44 -1.19 -9.40
C SER A 89 -5.39 -0.95 -10.50
N PRO A 90 -5.75 -0.44 -11.70
CA PRO A 90 -4.77 -0.07 -12.71
C PRO A 90 -3.83 1.05 -12.25
N GLU A 91 -4.35 2.07 -11.57
CA GLU A 91 -3.55 3.17 -11.05
C GLU A 91 -2.61 2.70 -9.93
N ILE A 92 -3.10 1.90 -8.99
CA ILE A 92 -2.29 1.37 -7.89
C ILE A 92 -1.15 0.50 -8.47
N ARG A 93 -1.45 -0.37 -9.44
CA ARG A 93 -0.45 -1.20 -10.12
C ARG A 93 0.62 -0.33 -10.80
N ARG A 94 0.21 0.72 -11.53
CA ARG A 94 1.14 1.64 -12.19
C ARG A 94 2.08 2.30 -11.17
N GLU A 95 1.53 2.79 -10.05
CA GLU A 95 2.35 3.43 -9.01
C GLU A 95 3.35 2.45 -8.38
N LEU A 96 2.92 1.23 -8.03
CA LEU A 96 3.80 0.20 -7.45
C LEU A 96 4.91 -0.25 -8.40
N GLN A 97 4.62 -0.38 -9.69
CA GLN A 97 5.59 -0.77 -10.72
C GLN A 97 6.57 0.35 -11.08
N SER A 98 6.15 1.61 -10.95
CA SER A 98 6.99 2.78 -11.29
C SER A 98 8.12 3.07 -10.29
N ALA A 99 8.12 2.42 -9.12
CA ALA A 99 9.00 2.78 -8.02
C ALA A 99 10.14 1.79 -7.83
N VAL A 100 11.36 2.31 -7.66
CA VAL A 100 12.51 1.56 -7.16
C VAL A 100 12.21 1.10 -5.72
N PRO A 101 12.35 -0.21 -5.39
CA PRO A 101 12.16 -0.72 -4.03
C PRO A 101 13.29 -0.27 -3.09
N ARG A 102 12.99 -0.17 -1.79
CA ARG A 102 13.98 0.28 -0.78
C ARG A 102 15.15 -0.67 -0.58
N ASP A 103 14.95 -1.95 -0.90
CA ASP A 103 15.90 -3.05 -0.72
C ASP A 103 16.81 -3.25 -1.94
N VAL A 104 16.57 -2.50 -3.01
CA VAL A 104 17.47 -2.43 -4.16
C VAL A 104 18.42 -1.26 -3.91
N GLU A 105 19.58 -1.55 -3.32
CA GLU A 105 20.69 -0.61 -3.31
C GLU A 105 21.09 -0.30 -4.76
N ASP A 106 21.27 1.00 -5.04
CA ASP A 106 21.74 1.53 -6.32
C ASP A 106 23.03 0.80 -6.72
N VAL A 107 22.92 -0.18 -7.64
CA VAL A 107 24.11 -0.68 -8.32
C VAL A 107 24.56 0.50 -9.17
N PRO A 108 25.72 1.12 -8.89
CA PRO A 108 26.15 2.27 -9.65
C PRO A 108 26.21 1.82 -11.11
N VAL A 109 25.47 2.52 -11.97
CA VAL A 109 25.57 2.33 -13.41
C VAL A 109 27.00 2.67 -13.79
N THR A 110 27.86 1.65 -13.89
CA THR A 110 29.18 1.79 -14.50
C THR A 110 28.92 2.16 -15.96
N MET A 111 29.01 3.46 -16.25
CA MET A 111 29.12 3.95 -17.61
C MET A 111 30.50 3.54 -18.12
N GLU A 112 30.55 2.49 -18.95
CA GLU A 112 31.63 2.26 -19.91
C GLU A 112 31.26 2.86 -21.27
#